data_AF-A0A355G8W7-F1
#
_entry.id   AF-A0A355G8W7-F1
#
_cell.length_a   1.000
_cell.length_b   1.000
_cell.length_c   1.000
_cell.angle_alpha   90.00
_cell.angle_beta   90.00
_cell.angle_gamma   90.00
#
_symmetry.space_group_name_H-M   'P 1'
#
loop_
_entity.id
_entity.type
_entity.pdbx_description
1 polymer ?
#
loop_
_entity_poly.entity_id
_entity_poly.type
_entity_poly.pdbx_seq_one_letter_code
_entity_poly.pdbx_strand_id
1 'polypeptide(L)'
;MGLWLLLFPSLVKAEEPLVAPKPTEPVKEIDFRDPIPFGLPPVEYGLGQHTDAASQLEQALSARTLKLNYDSQWGYLREVLKALQIPESSQLMVFSKTALNPRLIKPENPRVIYFNDDVYIGWVPGAEKMEFAAVDPLKGTIFYELAVKAANEPRLVRSERCLACHGGDSSLRIPGLLVRSFLTDQHGRPISGYSQISHDKPLEKRWGGWYVTGTHADMTHLGNLFNRDVIEAAKTNPA
;
A
#
# COMPACT_ATOMS: atom_id res chain seq x y z
N MET A 1 -65.68 8.80 -15.09
CA MET A 1 -64.92 7.80 -14.32
C MET A 1 -63.47 8.28 -14.29
N GLY A 2 -63.07 9.00 -13.24
CA GLY A 2 -61.77 9.67 -13.16
C GLY A 2 -60.70 8.77 -12.53
N LEU A 3 -59.61 8.56 -13.26
CA LEU A 3 -58.43 7.80 -12.82
C LEU A 3 -57.59 8.69 -11.90
N TRP A 4 -57.54 8.36 -10.60
CA TRP A 4 -56.65 9.03 -9.64
C TRP A 4 -55.27 8.36 -9.67
N LEU A 5 -54.28 9.08 -10.22
CA LEU A 5 -52.86 8.73 -10.07
C LEU A 5 -52.37 9.25 -8.72
N LEU A 6 -52.04 8.32 -7.81
CA LEU A 6 -51.34 8.62 -6.57
C LEU A 6 -49.83 8.74 -6.88
N LEU A 7 -49.33 9.97 -6.91
CA LEU A 7 -47.90 10.26 -6.91
C LEU A 7 -47.38 10.17 -5.46
N PHE A 8 -46.59 9.15 -5.15
CA PHE A 8 -45.81 9.13 -3.92
C PHE A 8 -44.51 9.92 -4.14
N PRO A 9 -44.23 10.99 -3.37
CA PRO A 9 -42.96 11.67 -3.45
C PRO A 9 -41.88 10.77 -2.83
N SER A 10 -40.98 10.26 -3.67
CA SER A 10 -39.77 9.53 -3.27
C SER A 10 -38.70 10.52 -2.79
N LEU A 11 -38.95 11.17 -1.65
CA LEU A 11 -37.95 11.97 -0.92
C LEU A 11 -37.60 11.22 0.37
N VAL A 12 -36.56 10.40 0.29
CA VAL A 12 -35.89 9.85 1.47
C VAL A 12 -34.97 10.95 2.01
N LYS A 13 -35.27 11.48 3.19
CA LYS A 13 -34.31 12.32 3.92
C LYS A 13 -33.23 11.41 4.47
N ALA A 14 -31.98 11.61 4.03
CA ALA A 14 -30.83 11.04 4.72
C ALA A 14 -30.73 11.71 6.10
N GLU A 15 -30.53 10.92 7.16
CA GLU A 15 -30.14 11.45 8.46
C GLU A 15 -28.85 12.26 8.30
N GLU A 16 -28.76 13.37 9.04
CA GLU A 16 -27.53 14.14 9.13
C GLU A 16 -26.38 13.20 9.53
N PRO A 17 -25.18 13.37 8.96
CA PRO A 17 -24.04 12.52 9.32
C PRO A 17 -23.84 12.56 10.83
N LEU A 18 -23.50 11.42 11.44
CA LEU A 18 -23.14 11.33 12.85
C LEU A 18 -21.95 12.29 13.12
N VAL A 19 -22.26 13.51 13.52
CA VAL A 19 -21.27 14.48 14.01
C VAL A 19 -20.95 14.05 15.44
N ALA A 20 -19.74 13.55 15.66
CA ALA A 20 -19.29 13.21 16.99
C ALA A 20 -19.45 14.43 17.91
N PRO A 21 -20.08 14.28 19.10
CA PRO A 21 -20.25 15.39 20.02
C PRO A 21 -18.89 15.95 20.40
N LYS A 22 -18.84 17.27 20.56
CA LYS A 22 -17.63 17.97 21.00
C LYS A 22 -17.20 17.38 22.35
N PRO A 23 -15.95 16.92 22.50
CA PRO A 23 -15.50 16.29 23.74
C PRO A 23 -15.76 17.20 24.95
N THR A 24 -16.37 16.65 25.99
CA THR A 24 -16.61 17.34 27.27
C THR A 24 -15.33 17.46 28.10
N GLU A 25 -14.32 16.66 27.77
CA GLU A 25 -12.97 16.78 28.30
C GLU A 25 -12.10 17.63 27.36
N PRO A 26 -11.12 18.40 27.89
CA PRO A 26 -10.21 19.16 27.04
C PRO A 26 -9.55 18.22 26.03
N VAL A 27 -9.61 18.61 24.75
CA VAL A 27 -8.92 17.90 23.67
C VAL A 27 -7.45 17.85 24.04
N LYS A 28 -6.96 16.65 24.36
CA LYS A 28 -5.54 16.44 24.64
C LYS A 28 -4.76 16.88 23.40
N GLU A 29 -3.90 17.89 23.54
CA GLU A 29 -2.94 18.21 22.49
C GLU A 29 -2.02 17.00 22.31
N ILE A 30 -1.96 16.47 21.08
CA ILE A 30 -1.10 15.35 20.71
C ILE A 30 0.01 15.93 19.83
N ASP A 31 1.27 15.83 20.26
CA ASP A 31 2.40 16.10 19.36
C ASP A 31 2.42 15.00 18.30
N PHE A 32 2.61 15.34 17.02
CA PHE A 32 2.78 14.33 15.97
C PHE A 32 4.06 13.50 16.13
N ARG A 33 4.96 13.93 17.03
CA ARG A 33 6.14 13.18 17.50
C ARG A 33 5.88 12.44 18.81
N ASP A 34 4.71 12.63 19.44
CA ASP A 34 4.29 11.76 20.53
C ASP A 34 4.11 10.35 19.95
N PRO A 35 4.61 9.32 20.64
CA PRO A 35 4.48 7.96 20.17
C PRO A 35 3.01 7.61 20.14
N ILE A 36 2.44 7.61 18.94
CA ILE A 36 1.14 7.01 18.73
C ILE A 36 1.36 5.52 19.02
N PRO A 37 0.81 4.97 20.11
CA PRO A 37 1.58 3.98 20.82
C PRO A 37 1.17 2.59 20.36
N PHE A 38 1.60 2.20 19.16
CA PHE A 38 1.59 0.79 18.79
C PHE A 38 2.50 -0.04 19.72
N GLY A 39 3.42 0.59 20.47
CA GLY A 39 4.23 -0.06 21.50
C GLY A 39 3.53 -0.37 22.83
N LEU A 40 2.25 0.02 23.03
CA LEU A 40 1.53 -0.23 24.28
C LEU A 40 0.61 -1.47 24.18
N PRO A 41 0.22 -2.06 25.34
CA PRO A 41 -0.83 -3.06 25.39
C PRO A 41 -2.14 -2.57 24.73
N PRO A 42 -2.90 -3.46 24.07
CA PRO A 42 -2.68 -4.91 23.98
C PRO A 42 -1.79 -5.35 22.81
N VAL A 43 -1.37 -4.44 21.92
CA VAL A 43 -0.67 -4.81 20.67
C VAL A 43 0.84 -4.97 20.92
N GLU A 44 1.48 -4.05 21.64
CA GLU A 44 2.92 -4.10 21.93
C GLU A 44 3.78 -4.41 20.67
N TYR A 45 3.55 -3.66 19.61
CA TYR A 45 4.05 -3.86 18.23
C TYR A 45 5.56 -4.08 18.10
N GLY A 46 6.35 -3.41 18.94
CA GLY A 46 7.82 -3.49 18.93
C GLY A 46 8.40 -4.61 19.80
N LEU A 47 7.55 -5.35 20.53
CA LEU A 47 7.96 -6.30 21.55
C LEU A 47 7.38 -7.70 21.28
N GLY A 48 8.07 -8.70 21.83
CA GLY A 48 7.65 -10.10 21.76
C GLY A 48 8.07 -10.83 20.49
N GLN A 49 7.60 -12.06 20.34
CA GLN A 49 7.81 -12.86 19.15
C GLN A 49 6.78 -12.51 18.08
N HIS A 50 7.22 -12.45 16.83
CA HIS A 50 6.35 -12.31 15.67
C HIS A 50 6.10 -13.68 15.05
N THR A 51 4.88 -13.89 14.57
CA THR A 51 4.43 -15.14 13.97
C THR A 51 3.97 -14.97 12.52
N ASP A 52 4.15 -13.79 11.94
CA ASP A 52 3.89 -13.52 10.53
C ASP A 52 4.79 -14.32 9.57
N ALA A 53 4.39 -14.41 8.30
CA ALA A 53 5.08 -15.19 7.29
C ALA A 53 6.54 -14.74 7.06
N ALA A 54 6.83 -13.45 7.19
CA ALA A 54 8.19 -12.93 7.06
C ALA A 54 9.07 -13.34 8.25
N SER A 55 8.55 -13.27 9.48
CA SER A 55 9.28 -13.74 10.66
C SER A 55 9.58 -15.25 10.59
N GLN A 56 8.64 -16.05 10.09
CA GLN A 56 8.83 -17.50 9.91
C GLN A 56 9.87 -17.80 8.83
N LEU A 57 9.84 -17.07 7.71
CA LEU A 57 10.89 -17.15 6.68
C LEU A 57 12.26 -16.84 7.29
N GLU A 58 12.38 -15.77 8.06
CA GLU A 58 13.63 -15.40 8.73
C GLU A 58 14.11 -16.49 9.70
N GLN A 59 13.21 -17.11 10.47
CA GLN A 59 13.56 -18.22 11.35
C GLN A 59 14.10 -19.42 10.56
N ALA A 60 13.48 -19.77 9.43
CA ALA A 60 13.93 -20.86 8.58
C ALA A 60 15.30 -20.59 7.93
N LEU A 61 15.56 -19.35 7.51
CA LEU A 61 16.86 -18.92 6.99
C LEU A 61 17.94 -18.96 8.08
N SER A 62 17.65 -18.44 9.26
CA SER A 62 18.56 -18.44 10.41
C SER A 62 18.90 -19.85 10.88
N ALA A 63 17.91 -20.75 10.92
CA ALA A 63 18.10 -22.16 11.25
C ALA A 63 18.72 -22.99 10.12
N ARG A 64 18.91 -22.40 8.93
CA ARG A 64 19.40 -23.06 7.71
C ARG A 64 18.56 -24.26 7.28
N THR A 65 17.28 -24.28 7.64
CA THR A 65 16.31 -25.27 7.17
C THR A 65 15.71 -24.90 5.81
N LEU A 66 15.84 -23.62 5.42
CA LEU A 66 15.55 -23.10 4.09
C LEU A 66 16.78 -22.39 3.53
N LYS A 67 17.02 -22.51 2.22
CA LYS A 67 18.05 -21.78 1.49
C LYS A 67 17.40 -21.03 0.32
N LEU A 68 17.73 -19.76 0.15
CA LEU A 68 17.37 -18.98 -1.03
C LEU A 68 18.49 -19.06 -2.05
N ASN A 69 18.17 -19.50 -3.26
CA ASN A 69 19.13 -19.45 -4.35
C ASN A 69 19.20 -18.04 -4.93
N TYR A 70 20.42 -17.56 -5.16
CA TYR A 70 20.64 -16.25 -5.76
C TYR A 70 20.54 -16.31 -7.27
N ASP A 71 19.83 -15.35 -7.86
CA ASP A 71 19.75 -15.08 -9.29
C ASP A 71 20.40 -13.73 -9.60
N SER A 72 21.23 -13.66 -10.65
CA SER A 72 21.97 -12.45 -11.00
C SER A 72 21.10 -11.29 -11.49
N GLN A 73 19.90 -11.57 -11.99
CA GLN A 73 18.96 -10.58 -12.49
C GLN A 73 17.91 -10.20 -11.44
N TRP A 74 17.42 -11.17 -10.69
CA TRP A 74 16.28 -11.02 -9.77
C TRP A 74 16.68 -11.05 -8.29
N GLY A 75 17.96 -11.26 -7.97
CA GLY A 75 18.43 -11.45 -6.61
C GLY A 75 17.79 -12.68 -5.98
N TYR A 76 17.09 -12.51 -4.86
CA TYR A 76 16.34 -13.59 -4.21
C TYR A 76 14.84 -13.57 -4.51
N LEU A 77 14.36 -12.66 -5.37
CA LEU A 77 12.92 -12.38 -5.52
C LEU A 77 12.10 -13.65 -5.74
N ARG A 78 12.41 -14.44 -6.78
CA ARG A 78 11.63 -15.65 -7.11
C ARG A 78 11.64 -16.71 -6.02
N GLU A 79 12.80 -16.92 -5.39
CA GLU A 79 12.94 -17.89 -4.30
C GLU A 79 12.18 -17.43 -3.05
N VAL A 80 12.14 -16.13 -2.79
CA VAL A 80 11.32 -15.54 -1.72
C VAL A 80 9.83 -15.68 -2.03
N LEU A 81 9.38 -15.35 -3.26
CA LEU A 81 7.98 -15.52 -3.66
C LEU A 81 7.54 -16.97 -3.50
N LYS A 82 8.38 -17.92 -3.93
CA LYS A 82 8.13 -19.36 -3.76
C LYS A 82 8.06 -19.76 -2.29
N ALA A 83 9.01 -19.32 -1.47
CA ALA A 83 9.04 -19.66 -0.05
C ALA A 83 7.82 -19.13 0.72
N LEU A 84 7.31 -17.96 0.33
CA LEU A 84 6.13 -17.33 0.93
C LEU A 84 4.83 -17.66 0.20
N GLN A 85 4.87 -18.53 -0.82
CA GLN A 85 3.70 -18.94 -1.61
C GLN A 85 2.96 -17.75 -2.25
N ILE A 86 3.72 -16.74 -2.69
CA ILE A 86 3.18 -15.57 -3.39
C ILE A 86 3.16 -15.87 -4.90
N PRO A 87 2.01 -15.81 -5.57
CA PRO A 87 1.95 -16.00 -7.02
C PRO A 87 2.68 -14.88 -7.75
N GLU A 88 3.54 -15.21 -8.72
CA GLU A 88 4.16 -14.19 -9.59
C GLU A 88 3.10 -13.36 -10.35
N SER A 89 1.94 -13.96 -10.64
CA SER A 89 0.80 -13.31 -11.28
C SER A 89 0.07 -12.28 -10.40
N SER A 90 0.38 -12.19 -9.10
CA SER A 90 -0.16 -11.14 -8.20
C SER A 90 0.42 -9.75 -8.48
N GLN A 91 1.38 -9.65 -9.41
CA GLN A 91 2.13 -8.45 -9.74
C GLN A 91 1.25 -7.20 -9.93
N LEU A 92 1.53 -6.17 -9.13
CA LEU A 92 1.05 -4.80 -9.31
C LEU A 92 2.22 -3.88 -9.62
N MET A 93 2.08 -2.98 -10.60
CA MET A 93 3.15 -2.05 -10.99
C MET A 93 2.81 -0.60 -10.63
N VAL A 94 3.75 0.07 -9.98
CA VAL A 94 3.63 1.44 -9.46
C VAL A 94 4.79 2.28 -9.99
N PHE A 95 4.51 3.25 -10.84
CA PHE A 95 5.52 4.16 -11.39
C PHE A 95 5.66 5.46 -10.60
N SER A 96 4.76 5.73 -9.64
CA SER A 96 4.90 6.89 -8.76
C SER A 96 6.11 6.79 -7.82
N LYS A 97 6.88 7.88 -7.72
CA LYS A 97 8.08 8.00 -6.88
C LYS A 97 7.73 8.26 -5.42
N THR A 98 7.02 7.33 -4.80
CA THR A 98 6.47 7.46 -3.42
C THR A 98 7.01 6.43 -2.43
N ALA A 99 7.95 5.58 -2.85
CA ALA A 99 8.57 4.52 -2.05
C ALA A 99 9.99 4.87 -1.58
N LEU A 100 10.69 3.96 -0.89
CA LEU A 100 12.05 4.16 -0.35
C LEU A 100 13.13 4.30 -1.43
N ASN A 101 12.85 3.88 -2.67
CA ASN A 101 13.79 3.89 -3.79
C ASN A 101 13.40 4.87 -4.92
N PRO A 102 13.07 6.15 -4.65
CA PRO A 102 12.47 7.06 -5.63
C PRO A 102 13.40 7.43 -6.79
N ARG A 103 14.72 7.20 -6.64
CA ARG A 103 15.72 7.42 -7.70
C ARG A 103 15.66 6.34 -8.79
N LEU A 104 15.27 5.11 -8.43
CA LEU A 104 15.19 3.98 -9.35
C LEU A 104 13.82 3.90 -10.02
N ILE A 105 12.77 4.27 -9.30
CA ILE A 105 11.39 4.20 -9.77
C ILE A 105 11.17 5.24 -10.86
N LYS A 106 10.63 4.82 -12.00
CA LYS A 106 10.19 5.67 -13.12
C LYS A 106 9.20 4.85 -13.97
N PRO A 107 8.44 5.45 -14.91
CA PRO A 107 7.54 4.70 -15.77
C PRO A 107 8.21 3.49 -16.46
N GLU A 108 9.45 3.65 -16.94
CA GLU A 108 10.18 2.57 -17.62
C GLU A 108 10.88 1.58 -16.66
N ASN A 109 10.83 1.83 -15.36
CA ASN A 109 11.36 0.96 -14.31
C ASN A 109 10.48 1.06 -13.05
N PRO A 110 9.24 0.56 -13.09
CA PRO A 110 8.29 0.73 -12.00
C PRO A 110 8.70 -0.10 -10.78
N ARG A 111 8.23 0.32 -9.61
CA ARG A 111 8.18 -0.57 -8.45
C ARG A 111 7.13 -1.63 -8.71
N VAL A 112 7.47 -2.86 -8.38
CA VAL A 112 6.54 -3.98 -8.38
C VAL A 112 6.16 -4.33 -6.95
N ILE A 113 4.88 -4.64 -6.75
CA ILE A 113 4.36 -5.23 -5.52
C ILE A 113 3.82 -6.61 -5.86
N TYR A 114 4.30 -7.63 -5.17
CA TYR A 114 3.74 -8.98 -5.18
C TYR A 114 3.04 -9.22 -3.84
N PHE A 115 1.96 -9.99 -3.83
CA PHE A 115 1.22 -10.21 -2.59
C PHE A 115 0.46 -11.54 -2.55
N ASN A 116 0.23 -12.00 -1.33
CA ASN A 116 -0.86 -12.90 -0.98
C ASN A 116 -1.63 -12.29 0.21
N ASP A 117 -2.44 -13.07 0.90
CA ASP A 117 -3.26 -12.57 2.02
C ASP A 117 -2.42 -12.17 3.25
N ASP A 118 -1.23 -12.76 3.42
CA ASP A 118 -0.41 -12.61 4.62
C ASP A 118 0.75 -11.63 4.45
N VAL A 119 1.26 -11.42 3.23
CA VAL A 119 2.48 -10.65 3.00
C VAL A 119 2.51 -9.96 1.64
N TYR A 120 3.04 -8.74 1.65
CA TYR A 120 3.28 -7.89 0.49
C TYR A 120 4.79 -7.67 0.34
N ILE A 121 5.29 -7.81 -0.88
CA ILE A 121 6.71 -7.61 -1.23
C ILE A 121 6.83 -6.51 -2.26
N GLY A 122 7.44 -5.40 -1.86
CA GLY A 122 7.84 -4.31 -2.73
C GLY A 122 9.27 -4.51 -3.24
N TRP A 123 9.47 -4.38 -4.55
CA TRP A 123 10.79 -4.46 -5.16
C TRP A 123 10.87 -3.56 -6.40
N VAL A 124 12.05 -3.00 -6.65
CA VAL A 124 12.35 -2.24 -7.87
C VAL A 124 13.56 -2.89 -8.51
N PRO A 125 13.56 -3.18 -9.82
CA PRO A 125 14.76 -3.66 -10.49
C PRO A 125 15.94 -2.71 -10.24
N GLY A 126 17.07 -3.29 -9.80
CA GLY A 126 18.28 -2.55 -9.40
C GLY A 126 18.29 -2.00 -7.97
N ALA A 127 17.23 -2.20 -7.17
CA ALA A 127 17.24 -1.82 -5.76
C ALA A 127 18.19 -2.71 -4.95
N GLU A 128 18.78 -2.17 -3.89
CA GLU A 128 19.65 -2.93 -2.98
C GLU A 128 18.88 -3.86 -2.05
N LYS A 129 17.58 -3.61 -1.86
CA LYS A 129 16.72 -4.31 -0.91
C LYS A 129 15.33 -4.55 -1.48
N MET A 130 14.73 -5.66 -1.07
CA MET A 130 13.28 -5.91 -1.11
C MET A 130 12.66 -5.41 0.20
N GLU A 131 11.46 -4.84 0.11
CA GLU A 131 10.66 -4.32 1.21
C GLU A 131 9.50 -5.29 1.47
N PHE A 132 9.20 -5.60 2.73
CA PHE A 132 8.15 -6.53 3.12
C PHE A 132 7.18 -5.84 4.06
N ALA A 133 5.90 -6.11 3.89
CA ALA A 133 4.85 -5.80 4.85
C ALA A 133 4.07 -7.09 5.11
N ALA A 134 4.31 -7.73 6.25
CA ALA A 134 3.70 -8.99 6.63
C ALA A 134 2.66 -8.75 7.74
N VAL A 135 1.52 -9.42 7.68
CA VAL A 135 0.43 -9.25 8.63
C VAL A 135 0.60 -10.28 9.75
N ASP A 136 0.95 -9.81 10.94
CA ASP A 136 0.95 -10.62 12.15
C ASP A 136 -0.46 -10.61 12.79
N PRO A 137 -1.01 -11.78 13.17
CA PRO A 137 -2.37 -11.89 13.69
C PRO A 137 -2.60 -11.14 15.01
N LEU A 138 -1.55 -10.89 15.79
CA LEU A 138 -1.64 -10.21 17.09
C LEU A 138 -1.01 -8.82 17.06
N LYS A 139 -0.02 -8.60 16.20
CA LYS A 139 0.80 -7.39 16.15
C LYS A 139 0.46 -6.46 15.00
N GLY A 140 -0.37 -6.88 14.04
CA GLY A 140 -0.70 -6.08 12.86
C GLY A 140 0.40 -6.12 11.80
N THR A 141 0.51 -5.09 10.95
CA THR A 141 1.46 -5.12 9.82
C THR A 141 2.90 -4.85 10.27
N ILE A 142 3.77 -5.85 10.16
CA ILE A 142 5.20 -5.79 10.46
C ILE A 142 6.03 -5.58 9.19
N PHE A 143 6.99 -4.66 9.26
CA PHE A 143 7.84 -4.31 8.12
C PHE A 143 9.24 -4.88 8.22
N TYR A 144 9.73 -5.42 7.11
CA TYR A 144 11.08 -5.98 6.98
C TYR A 144 11.77 -5.52 5.70
N GLU A 145 13.09 -5.67 5.65
CA GLU A 145 13.91 -5.50 4.45
C GLU A 145 14.83 -6.73 4.26
N LEU A 146 15.00 -7.18 3.01
CA LEU A 146 15.98 -8.21 2.63
C LEU A 146 16.94 -7.63 1.59
N ALA A 147 18.25 -7.68 1.85
CA ALA A 147 19.23 -7.28 0.84
C ALA A 147 19.22 -8.26 -0.35
N VAL A 148 19.20 -7.73 -1.58
CA VAL A 148 19.17 -8.54 -2.81
C VAL A 148 20.55 -8.76 -3.44
N LYS A 149 21.60 -8.67 -2.63
CA LYS A 149 22.97 -9.02 -3.04
C LYS A 149 23.27 -10.48 -2.68
N ALA A 150 24.12 -11.12 -3.47
CA ALA A 150 24.60 -12.46 -3.16
C ALA A 150 25.25 -12.48 -1.76
N ALA A 151 24.85 -13.44 -0.95
CA ALA A 151 25.27 -13.60 0.43
C ALA A 151 25.16 -15.08 0.81
N ASN A 152 26.08 -15.56 1.63
CA ASN A 152 26.01 -16.93 2.16
C ASN A 152 24.79 -17.11 3.08
N GLU A 153 24.40 -16.04 3.78
CA GLU A 153 23.32 -16.01 4.76
C GLU A 153 22.46 -14.76 4.51
N PRO A 154 21.52 -14.80 3.56
CA PRO A 154 20.54 -13.73 3.41
C PRO A 154 19.66 -13.65 4.67
N ARG A 155 19.48 -12.44 5.20
CA ARG A 155 18.72 -12.17 6.44
C ARG A 155 17.62 -11.16 6.17
N LEU A 156 16.42 -11.47 6.63
CA LEU A 156 15.27 -10.60 6.61
C LEU A 156 15.22 -9.82 7.94
N VAL A 157 15.35 -8.51 7.87
CA VAL A 157 15.58 -7.66 9.05
C VAL A 157 14.39 -6.72 9.25
N ARG A 158 13.90 -6.58 10.49
CA ARG A 158 12.85 -5.60 10.81
C ARG A 158 13.30 -4.18 10.44
N SER A 159 12.39 -3.40 9.87
CA SER A 159 12.67 -2.04 9.43
C SER A 159 11.63 -1.04 9.95
N GLU A 160 12.08 -0.07 10.74
CA GLU A 160 11.23 1.04 11.21
C GLU A 160 11.10 2.16 10.18
N ARG A 161 11.96 2.17 9.14
CA ARG A 161 11.94 3.19 8.08
C ARG A 161 10.60 3.23 7.35
N CYS A 162 9.93 2.09 7.25
CA CYS A 162 8.62 1.96 6.62
C CYS A 162 7.52 2.67 7.44
N LEU A 163 7.66 2.73 8.77
CA LEU A 163 6.68 3.36 9.67
C LEU A 163 6.54 4.86 9.45
N ALA A 164 7.57 5.52 8.91
CA ALA A 164 7.52 6.94 8.57
C ALA A 164 6.34 7.27 7.62
N CYS A 165 5.93 6.31 6.78
CA CYS A 165 4.73 6.43 5.96
C CYS A 165 3.58 5.57 6.48
N HIS A 166 3.87 4.35 6.92
CA HIS A 166 2.89 3.32 7.23
C HIS A 166 2.32 3.36 8.66
N GLY A 167 2.83 4.23 9.53
CA GLY A 167 2.33 4.43 10.90
C GLY A 167 1.70 5.81 11.14
N GLY A 168 1.35 6.54 10.07
CA GLY A 168 0.80 7.91 10.16
C GLY A 168 -0.72 7.99 10.00
N ASP A 169 -1.25 9.20 9.82
CA ASP A 169 -2.70 9.44 9.68
C ASP A 169 -3.36 8.67 8.52
N SER A 170 -2.59 8.35 7.47
CA SER A 170 -3.09 7.55 6.33
C SER A 170 -3.45 6.11 6.72
N SER A 171 -2.90 5.60 7.83
CA SER A 171 -3.18 4.26 8.38
C SER A 171 -3.89 4.34 9.72
N LEU A 172 -4.60 5.44 10.01
CA LEU A 172 -5.21 5.71 11.31
C LEU A 172 -4.22 5.61 12.47
N ARG A 173 -2.94 5.89 12.18
CA ARG A 173 -1.81 5.84 13.12
C ARG A 173 -1.57 4.46 13.73
N ILE A 174 -2.02 3.42 13.04
CA ILE A 174 -1.72 2.02 13.31
C ILE A 174 -0.83 1.53 12.16
N PRO A 175 0.28 0.84 12.41
CA PRO A 175 1.10 0.26 11.34
C PRO A 175 0.25 -0.56 10.38
N GLY A 176 0.17 -0.12 9.13
CA GLY A 176 -0.78 -0.67 8.17
C GLY A 176 -0.40 -0.46 6.71
N LEU A 177 -1.10 -1.16 5.84
CA LEU A 177 -0.93 -1.07 4.39
C LEU A 177 -1.56 0.22 3.85
N LEU A 178 -0.98 0.74 2.76
CA LEU A 178 -1.41 2.00 2.17
C LEU A 178 -1.62 1.82 0.67
N VAL A 179 -2.75 2.35 0.19
CA VAL A 179 -3.00 2.58 -1.23
C VAL A 179 -3.13 4.08 -1.43
N ARG A 180 -2.43 4.61 -2.44
CA ARG A 180 -2.39 6.05 -2.76
C ARG A 180 -2.62 6.25 -4.25
N SER A 181 -3.14 7.42 -4.61
CA SER A 181 -3.40 7.79 -6.00
C SER A 181 -2.85 9.19 -6.24
N PHE A 182 -1.82 9.30 -7.07
CA PHE A 182 -1.16 10.57 -7.39
C PHE A 182 -1.18 10.84 -8.88
N LEU A 183 -1.51 12.06 -9.26
CA LEU A 183 -1.18 12.58 -10.57
C LEU A 183 0.33 12.76 -10.60
N THR A 184 0.99 12.23 -11.62
CA THR A 184 2.45 12.35 -11.73
C THR A 184 2.85 13.11 -12.98
N ASP A 185 4.06 13.65 -12.97
CA ASP A 185 4.72 14.04 -14.22
C ASP A 185 5.13 12.80 -15.04
N GLN A 186 5.66 13.04 -16.24
CA GLN A 186 6.23 12.02 -17.13
C GLN A 186 7.40 11.22 -16.54
N HIS A 187 7.95 11.64 -15.40
CA HIS A 187 9.01 10.94 -14.69
C HIS A 187 8.49 10.23 -13.43
N GLY A 188 7.18 10.16 -13.22
CA GLY A 188 6.55 9.53 -12.06
C GLY A 188 6.62 10.36 -10.77
N ARG A 189 7.00 11.63 -10.82
CA ARG A 189 7.00 12.49 -9.62
C ARG A 189 5.58 12.96 -9.32
N PRO A 190 5.07 12.81 -8.08
CA PRO A 190 3.75 13.32 -7.72
C PRO A 190 3.65 14.84 -7.91
N ILE A 191 2.59 15.29 -8.60
CA ILE A 191 2.20 16.70 -8.77
C ILE A 191 1.10 17.07 -7.77
N SER A 192 0.11 16.20 -7.64
CA SER A 192 -1.01 16.30 -6.69
C SER A 192 -1.64 14.91 -6.50
N GLY A 193 -2.51 14.74 -5.53
CA GLY A 193 -3.22 13.47 -5.36
C GLY A 193 -3.80 13.28 -3.98
N TYR A 194 -4.22 12.04 -3.72
CA TYR A 194 -4.87 11.62 -2.49
C TYR A 194 -4.04 10.53 -1.82
N SER A 195 -3.63 10.80 -0.58
CA SER A 195 -2.92 9.86 0.28
C SER A 195 -3.84 8.82 0.93
N GLN A 196 -5.15 9.07 0.96
CA GLN A 196 -6.16 8.18 1.52
C GLN A 196 -7.10 7.70 0.40
N ILE A 197 -6.76 6.55 -0.18
CA ILE A 197 -7.60 5.84 -1.14
C ILE A 197 -8.23 4.63 -0.46
N SER A 198 -9.55 4.53 -0.56
CA SER A 198 -10.33 3.39 -0.10
C SER A 198 -11.39 3.04 -1.15
N HIS A 199 -12.11 1.95 -0.94
CA HIS A 199 -13.17 1.46 -1.82
C HIS A 199 -14.38 2.42 -1.94
N ASP A 200 -14.46 3.46 -1.11
CA ASP A 200 -15.50 4.50 -1.13
C ASP A 200 -15.20 5.65 -2.10
N LYS A 201 -13.93 5.85 -2.50
CA LYS A 201 -13.55 7.00 -3.34
C LYS A 201 -14.07 6.85 -4.76
N PRO A 202 -14.58 7.88 -5.46
CA PRO A 202 -14.93 7.77 -6.88
C PRO A 202 -13.77 7.21 -7.73
N LEU A 203 -14.07 6.35 -8.70
CA LEU A 203 -13.05 5.66 -9.52
C LEU A 203 -12.15 6.64 -10.28
N GLU A 204 -12.71 7.78 -10.72
CA GLU A 204 -12.01 8.90 -11.35
C GLU A 204 -10.90 9.53 -10.48
N LYS A 205 -10.86 9.22 -9.19
CA LYS A 205 -9.84 9.67 -8.23
C LYS A 205 -8.82 8.59 -7.88
N ARG A 206 -8.98 7.36 -8.38
CA ARG A 206 -8.14 6.21 -8.04
C ARG A 206 -7.08 5.93 -9.11
N TRP A 207 -6.08 5.14 -8.71
CA TRP A 207 -5.05 4.53 -9.55
C TRP A 207 -4.00 5.46 -10.18
N GLY A 208 -3.96 6.73 -9.80
CA GLY A 208 -2.91 7.64 -10.25
C GLY A 208 -1.53 7.14 -9.82
N GLY A 209 -0.61 7.01 -10.77
CA GLY A 209 0.73 6.49 -10.50
C GLY A 209 0.85 4.96 -10.53
N TRP A 210 -0.21 4.26 -10.94
CA TRP A 210 -0.27 2.81 -11.13
C TRP A 210 -0.48 2.46 -12.58
N TYR A 211 0.08 1.33 -13.00
CA TYR A 211 -0.33 0.69 -14.24
C TYR A 211 -1.60 -0.11 -13.98
N VAL A 212 -2.64 0.15 -14.77
CA VAL A 212 -3.93 -0.53 -14.69
C VAL A 212 -4.14 -1.31 -15.98
N THR A 213 -4.55 -2.56 -15.85
CA THR A 213 -4.87 -3.45 -16.97
C THR A 213 -6.33 -3.90 -16.89
N GLY A 214 -6.84 -4.48 -17.98
CA GLY A 214 -8.23 -4.95 -18.08
C GLY A 214 -9.17 -3.94 -18.73
N THR A 215 -10.47 -4.29 -18.79
CA THR A 215 -11.52 -3.47 -19.39
C THR A 215 -12.37 -2.81 -18.32
N HIS A 216 -12.56 -1.49 -18.42
CA HIS A 216 -13.30 -0.69 -17.44
C HIS A 216 -14.51 0.04 -18.05
N ALA A 217 -14.94 -0.33 -19.26
CA ALA A 217 -15.98 0.38 -20.02
C ALA A 217 -15.68 1.89 -20.03
N ASP A 218 -16.72 2.73 -19.95
CA ASP A 218 -16.59 4.19 -19.97
C ASP A 218 -16.16 4.80 -18.61
N MET A 219 -15.75 3.97 -17.64
CA MET A 219 -15.33 4.46 -16.33
C MET A 219 -13.97 5.16 -16.40
N THR A 220 -13.93 6.42 -15.97
CA THR A 220 -12.68 7.18 -15.88
C THR A 220 -11.87 6.80 -14.63
N HIS A 221 -10.55 6.70 -14.76
CA HIS A 221 -9.60 6.57 -13.66
C HIS A 221 -8.25 7.22 -13.99
N LEU A 222 -7.35 7.34 -13.01
CA LEU A 222 -6.06 8.01 -13.18
C LEU A 222 -4.90 7.05 -13.52
N GLY A 223 -5.17 5.75 -13.60
CA GLY A 223 -4.20 4.74 -14.03
C GLY A 223 -3.70 4.97 -15.45
N ASN A 224 -2.43 4.64 -15.71
CA ASN A 224 -1.76 4.81 -17.01
C ASN A 224 -1.64 6.26 -17.53
N LEU A 225 -2.06 7.28 -16.76
CA LEU A 225 -2.00 8.68 -17.18
C LEU A 225 -0.73 9.38 -16.64
N PHE A 226 -0.18 10.28 -17.46
CA PHE A 226 1.02 11.07 -17.17
C PHE A 226 0.77 12.55 -17.48
N ASN A 227 1.26 13.45 -16.63
CA ASN A 227 1.10 14.91 -16.74
C ASN A 227 -0.36 15.40 -16.60
N ARG A 228 -0.52 16.61 -16.05
CA ARG A 228 -1.83 17.20 -15.76
C ARG A 228 -2.71 17.37 -17.01
N ASP A 229 -2.13 17.81 -18.13
CA ASP A 229 -2.90 18.14 -19.33
C ASP A 229 -3.54 16.90 -19.97
N VAL A 230 -2.85 15.76 -19.91
CA VAL A 230 -3.38 14.47 -20.39
C VAL A 230 -4.57 14.02 -19.53
N ILE A 231 -4.52 14.30 -18.22
CA ILE A 231 -5.60 13.97 -17.30
C ILE A 231 -6.83 14.86 -17.53
N GLU A 232 -6.63 16.16 -17.74
CA GLU A 232 -7.75 17.05 -18.07
C GLU A 232 -8.38 16.69 -19.42
N ALA A 233 -7.57 16.28 -20.41
CA ALA A 233 -8.08 15.75 -21.66
C ALA A 233 -8.90 14.45 -21.44
N ALA A 234 -8.40 13.51 -20.64
CA ALA A 234 -9.06 12.24 -20.35
C ALA A 234 -10.43 12.39 -19.65
N LYS A 235 -10.66 13.48 -18.90
CA LYS A 235 -11.98 13.78 -18.32
C LYS A 235 -13.03 14.18 -19.37
N THR A 236 -12.59 14.75 -20.48
CA THR A 236 -13.49 15.22 -21.56
C THR A 236 -13.71 14.17 -22.64
N ASN A 237 -12.80 13.21 -22.76
CA ASN A 237 -12.89 12.08 -23.66
C ASN A 237 -12.26 10.84 -23.00
N PRO A 238 -13.03 10.09 -22.17
CA PRO A 238 -12.53 8.87 -21.56
C PRO A 238 -12.17 7.85 -22.65
N ALA A 239 -11.00 7.22 -22.51
CA ALA A 239 -10.47 6.25 -23.47
C ALA A 239 -11.15 4.89 -23.39
#